data_AF-A0A0M8XKJ8-F1
#
_entry.id   AF-A0A0M8XKJ8-F1
#
_cell.length_a   1.000
_cell.length_b   1.000
_cell.length_c   1.000
_cell.angle_alpha   90.00
_cell.angle_beta   90.00
_cell.angle_gamma   90.00
#
_symmetry.space_group_name_H-M   'P 1'
#
loop_
_entity.id
_entity.type
_entity.pdbx_description
1 polymer ?
#
loop_
_entity_poly.entity_id
_entity_poly.type
_entity_poly.pdbx_seq_one_letter_code
_entity_poly.pdbx_strand_id
1 'polypeptide(L)'
;RAAGSGESGLDPDGTVLITGGTGSLAGVLARHLVTRHGIRHLVLVSRTGLAAEGAPELVAELEALGAESVTVPACDVTDRDAVAALLTGLTGSGPRLTAVVHAAGVFDAGVVGEIEPERLERVFAPKVTAVEHLDELTRELVPDLDAFLAYSSVSGVFLGAGTGSYGAANACMDGLLARRRAAGFPARSLAWGLWEQTTGM
;
A
#
# COMPACT_ATOMS: atom_id res chain seq x y z
N ARG A 1 -35.39 -15.96 6.39
CA ARG A 1 -35.26 -14.84 5.44
C ARG A 1 -33.80 -14.79 5.02
N ALA A 2 -33.50 -15.15 3.77
CA ALA A 2 -32.15 -15.15 3.22
C ALA A 2 -31.65 -13.70 3.08
N ALA A 3 -30.57 -13.37 3.77
CA ALA A 3 -29.75 -12.22 3.41
C ALA A 3 -28.87 -12.68 2.25
N GLY A 4 -29.04 -12.06 1.07
CA GLY A 4 -28.16 -12.31 -0.06
C GLY A 4 -26.74 -11.92 0.32
N SER A 5 -25.83 -12.88 0.29
CA SER A 5 -24.39 -12.65 0.26
C SER A 5 -24.04 -12.00 -1.07
N GLY A 6 -24.12 -10.67 -1.14
CA GLY A 6 -23.37 -9.93 -2.14
C GLY A 6 -21.90 -10.07 -1.78
N GLU A 7 -21.14 -10.84 -2.53
CA GLU A 7 -19.68 -10.79 -2.43
C GLU A 7 -19.27 -9.36 -2.77
N SER A 8 -18.87 -8.58 -1.76
CA SER A 8 -18.32 -7.23 -1.94
C SER A 8 -16.90 -7.37 -2.51
N GLY A 9 -16.81 -7.74 -3.78
CA GLY A 9 -15.58 -7.75 -4.54
C GLY A 9 -15.11 -6.32 -4.84
N LEU A 10 -13.80 -6.16 -5.05
CA LEU A 10 -13.28 -4.94 -5.66
C LEU A 10 -13.90 -4.78 -7.06
N ASP A 11 -14.25 -3.54 -7.42
CA ASP A 11 -14.72 -3.20 -8.75
C ASP A 11 -13.63 -3.50 -9.80
N PRO A 12 -13.85 -4.46 -10.73
CA PRO A 12 -12.86 -4.83 -11.75
C PRO A 12 -12.51 -3.69 -12.72
N ASP A 13 -13.47 -2.78 -12.93
CA ASP A 13 -13.33 -1.62 -13.81
C ASP A 13 -12.73 -0.42 -13.07
N GLY A 14 -12.51 -0.55 -11.76
CA GLY A 14 -11.85 0.43 -10.91
C GLY A 14 -10.33 0.37 -10.98
N THR A 15 -9.70 1.49 -10.64
CA THR A 15 -8.25 1.60 -10.46
C THR A 15 -7.85 1.22 -9.04
N VAL A 16 -6.79 0.40 -8.90
CA VAL A 16 -6.15 0.09 -7.62
C VAL A 16 -4.76 0.73 -7.54
N LEU A 17 -4.57 1.61 -6.55
CA LEU A 17 -3.29 2.24 -6.23
C LEU A 17 -2.53 1.37 -5.22
N ILE A 18 -1.29 0.98 -5.55
CA ILE A 18 -0.41 0.20 -4.68
C ILE A 18 0.86 0.99 -4.39
N THR A 19 1.06 1.42 -3.15
CA THR A 19 2.32 2.10 -2.76
C THR A 19 3.38 1.10 -2.36
N GLY A 20 4.65 1.39 -2.64
CA GLY A 20 5.68 0.34 -2.63
C GLY A 20 5.49 -0.63 -3.79
N GLY A 21 4.86 -0.17 -4.88
CA GLY A 21 4.33 -0.96 -5.99
C GLY A 21 5.37 -1.80 -6.74
N THR A 22 6.64 -1.44 -6.62
CA THR A 22 7.78 -2.15 -7.23
C THR A 22 8.47 -3.11 -6.25
N GLY A 23 7.94 -3.28 -5.03
CA GLY A 23 8.44 -4.25 -4.06
C GLY A 23 7.92 -5.67 -4.31
N SER A 24 8.60 -6.68 -3.76
CA SER A 24 8.27 -8.10 -3.97
C SER A 24 6.81 -8.44 -3.59
N LEU A 25 6.37 -8.02 -2.39
CA LEU A 25 4.99 -8.25 -1.94
C LEU A 25 3.95 -7.52 -2.80
N ALA A 26 4.26 -6.31 -3.26
CA ALA A 26 3.38 -5.55 -4.13
C ALA A 26 3.24 -6.22 -5.51
N GLY A 27 4.33 -6.78 -6.04
CA GLY A 27 4.30 -7.58 -7.27
C GLY A 27 3.45 -8.85 -7.14
N VAL A 28 3.52 -9.55 -6.00
CA VAL A 28 2.66 -10.72 -5.74
C VAL A 28 1.19 -10.30 -5.67
N LEU A 29 0.91 -9.21 -4.94
CA LEU A 29 -0.44 -8.65 -4.85
C LEU A 29 -0.99 -8.22 -6.21
N ALA A 30 -0.20 -7.50 -7.01
CA ALA A 30 -0.62 -7.02 -8.33
C ALA A 30 -1.02 -8.18 -9.25
N ARG A 31 -0.20 -9.25 -9.30
CA ARG A 31 -0.54 -10.48 -10.05
C ARG A 31 -1.82 -11.11 -9.54
N HIS A 32 -2.01 -11.17 -8.22
CA HIS A 32 -3.22 -11.72 -7.61
C HIS A 32 -4.47 -10.89 -7.97
N LEU A 33 -4.37 -9.57 -7.93
CA LEU A 33 -5.47 -8.67 -8.29
C LEU A 33 -5.90 -8.85 -9.75
N VAL A 34 -4.95 -8.92 -10.69
CA VAL A 34 -5.27 -9.14 -12.11
C VAL A 34 -5.87 -10.52 -12.33
N THR A 35 -5.20 -11.57 -11.85
CA THR A 35 -5.55 -12.95 -12.21
C THR A 35 -6.72 -13.54 -11.43
N ARG A 36 -6.95 -13.09 -10.19
CA ARG A 36 -7.99 -13.65 -9.30
C ARG A 36 -9.16 -12.71 -9.07
N HIS A 37 -8.91 -11.40 -9.09
CA HIS A 37 -9.95 -10.39 -8.88
C HIS A 37 -10.35 -9.65 -10.17
N GLY A 38 -9.66 -9.88 -11.28
CA GLY A 38 -9.99 -9.29 -12.57
C GLY A 38 -9.71 -7.79 -12.67
N ILE A 39 -8.91 -7.22 -11.76
CA ILE A 39 -8.54 -5.80 -11.79
C ILE A 39 -7.78 -5.49 -13.09
N ARG A 40 -8.24 -4.47 -13.82
CA ARG A 40 -7.65 -4.08 -15.12
C ARG A 40 -6.77 -2.84 -15.05
N HIS A 41 -6.92 -2.02 -14.02
CA HIS A 41 -6.23 -0.74 -13.91
C HIS A 41 -5.41 -0.67 -12.62
N LEU A 42 -4.09 -0.56 -12.76
CA LEU A 42 -3.14 -0.55 -11.65
C LEU A 42 -2.25 0.68 -11.69
N VAL A 43 -2.03 1.27 -10.51
CA VAL A 43 -1.04 2.33 -10.31
C VAL A 43 -0.04 1.87 -9.26
N LEU A 44 1.17 1.53 -9.69
CA LEU A 44 2.23 0.99 -8.85
C LEU A 44 3.18 2.13 -8.44
N VAL A 45 2.97 2.71 -7.27
CA VAL A 45 3.73 3.88 -6.82
C VAL A 45 5.00 3.44 -6.10
N SER A 46 6.14 4.00 -6.51
CA SER A 46 7.39 3.90 -5.75
C SER A 46 8.24 5.15 -5.97
N ARG A 47 9.25 5.37 -5.13
CA ARG A 47 10.14 6.55 -5.27
C ARG A 47 10.88 6.57 -6.62
N THR A 48 11.27 5.39 -7.10
CA THR A 48 12.04 5.23 -8.35
C THR A 48 11.13 5.06 -9.57
N GLY A 49 9.84 4.77 -9.37
CA GLY A 49 8.87 4.56 -10.44
C GLY A 49 9.29 3.43 -11.40
N LEU A 50 9.03 3.63 -12.69
CA LEU A 50 9.36 2.67 -13.76
C LEU A 50 10.86 2.38 -13.88
N ALA A 51 11.74 3.23 -13.33
CA ALA A 51 13.18 3.01 -13.33
C ALA A 51 13.65 2.03 -12.22
N ALA A 52 12.75 1.54 -11.36
CA ALA A 52 13.08 0.51 -10.39
C ALA A 52 13.43 -0.81 -11.10
N GLU A 53 14.39 -1.55 -10.55
CA GLU A 53 14.75 -2.88 -11.04
C GLU A 53 13.52 -3.80 -11.06
N GLY A 54 13.28 -4.48 -12.19
CA GLY A 54 12.14 -5.38 -12.37
C GLY A 54 10.80 -4.70 -12.65
N ALA A 55 10.70 -3.37 -12.58
CA ALA A 55 9.42 -2.68 -12.81
C ALA A 55 8.92 -2.76 -14.25
N PRO A 56 9.75 -2.56 -15.30
CA PRO A 56 9.31 -2.74 -16.69
C PRO A 56 8.84 -4.18 -16.97
N GLU A 57 9.55 -5.17 -16.43
CA GLU A 57 9.20 -6.59 -16.57
C GLU A 57 7.86 -6.90 -15.87
N LEU A 58 7.65 -6.35 -14.66
CA LEU A 58 6.40 -6.49 -13.94
C LEU A 58 5.22 -5.85 -14.70
N VAL A 59 5.41 -4.66 -15.30
CA VAL A 59 4.39 -4.02 -16.13
C VAL A 59 3.99 -4.90 -17.29
N ALA A 60 4.99 -5.35 -18.08
CA ALA A 60 4.74 -6.20 -19.25
C ALA A 60 4.06 -7.54 -18.86
N GLU A 61 4.45 -8.12 -17.72
CA GLU A 61 3.80 -9.33 -17.21
C GLU A 61 2.34 -9.08 -16.81
N LEU A 62 2.04 -8.00 -16.08
CA LEU A 62 0.68 -7.67 -15.66
C LEU A 62 -0.23 -7.40 -16.86
N GLU A 63 0.28 -6.71 -17.89
CA GLU A 63 -0.43 -6.50 -19.16
C GLU A 63 -0.69 -7.84 -19.87
N ALA A 64 0.29 -8.73 -19.93
CA ALA A 64 0.11 -10.08 -20.49
C ALA A 64 -0.88 -10.95 -19.71
N LEU A 65 -0.99 -10.75 -18.38
CA LEU A 65 -1.99 -11.37 -17.51
C LEU A 65 -3.39 -10.76 -17.65
N GLY A 66 -3.51 -9.64 -18.38
CA GLY A 66 -4.77 -9.01 -18.74
C GLY A 66 -5.05 -7.67 -18.06
N ALA A 67 -4.07 -7.01 -17.45
CA ALA A 67 -4.24 -5.60 -17.09
C ALA A 67 -4.32 -4.75 -18.36
N GLU A 68 -5.27 -3.82 -18.44
CA GLU A 68 -5.42 -2.90 -19.58
C GLU A 68 -4.58 -1.65 -19.41
N SER A 69 -4.32 -1.24 -18.17
CA SER A 69 -3.47 -0.11 -17.86
C SER A 69 -2.68 -0.36 -16.59
N VAL A 70 -1.35 -0.28 -16.71
CA VAL A 70 -0.44 -0.33 -15.57
C VAL A 70 0.49 0.87 -15.65
N THR A 71 0.43 1.75 -14.64
CA THR A 71 1.32 2.91 -14.55
C THR A 71 2.22 2.80 -13.34
N VAL A 72 3.46 3.29 -13.44
CA VAL A 72 4.45 3.20 -12.37
C VAL A 72 5.03 4.59 -12.07
N PRO A 73 4.23 5.50 -11.49
CA PRO A 73 4.68 6.87 -11.22
C PRO A 73 5.80 6.87 -10.16
N ALA A 74 6.82 7.69 -10.40
CA ALA A 74 7.82 8.03 -9.40
C ALA A 74 7.21 9.04 -8.43
N CYS A 75 6.94 8.63 -7.19
CA CYS A 75 6.38 9.48 -6.15
C CYS A 75 6.84 9.00 -4.77
N ASP A 76 7.31 9.93 -3.95
CA ASP A 76 7.54 9.70 -2.53
C ASP A 76 6.24 9.93 -1.77
N VAL A 77 5.68 8.87 -1.21
CA VAL A 77 4.43 8.92 -0.46
C VAL A 77 4.56 9.63 0.90
N THR A 78 5.80 9.93 1.31
CA THR A 78 6.09 10.74 2.50
C THR A 78 6.09 12.25 2.20
N ASP A 79 6.00 12.64 0.93
CA ASP A 79 5.76 14.02 0.50
C ASP A 79 4.26 14.23 0.23
N ARG A 80 3.61 15.05 1.07
CA ARG A 80 2.17 15.30 0.99
C ARG A 80 1.77 15.93 -0.35
N ASP A 81 2.55 16.86 -0.87
CA ASP A 81 2.22 17.60 -2.10
C ASP A 81 2.39 16.68 -3.31
N ALA A 82 3.40 15.81 -3.30
CA ALA A 82 3.55 14.77 -4.32
C ALA A 82 2.37 13.79 -4.33
N VAL A 83 1.88 13.36 -3.17
CA VAL A 83 0.68 12.50 -3.06
C VAL A 83 -0.57 13.23 -3.54
N ALA A 84 -0.74 14.50 -3.20
CA ALA A 84 -1.88 15.30 -3.65
C ALA A 84 -1.89 15.45 -5.18
N ALA A 85 -0.73 15.73 -5.79
CA ALA A 85 -0.58 15.81 -7.25
C ALA A 85 -0.89 14.47 -7.92
N LEU A 86 -0.39 13.36 -7.36
CA LEU A 86 -0.68 12.01 -7.86
C LEU A 86 -2.18 11.71 -7.83
N LEU A 87 -2.84 11.91 -6.68
CA LEU A 87 -4.27 11.62 -6.53
C LEU A 87 -5.12 12.52 -7.44
N THR A 88 -4.78 13.80 -7.55
CA THR A 88 -5.46 14.73 -8.47
C THR A 88 -5.38 14.22 -9.91
N GLY A 89 -4.20 13.78 -10.36
CA GLY A 89 -4.01 13.20 -11.69
C GLY A 89 -4.87 11.97 -11.94
N LEU A 90 -5.03 11.09 -10.94
CA LEU A 90 -5.87 9.90 -11.05
C LEU A 90 -7.37 10.21 -11.07
N THR A 91 -7.81 11.29 -10.42
CA THR A 91 -9.22 11.72 -10.44
C THR A 91 -9.61 12.49 -11.70
N GLY A 92 -8.64 13.07 -12.41
CA GLY A 92 -8.90 13.96 -13.55
C GLY A 92 -9.13 13.27 -14.90
N SER A 93 -8.67 12.03 -15.07
CA SER A 93 -8.79 11.30 -16.33
C SER A 93 -8.60 9.80 -16.14
N GLY A 94 -9.54 8.99 -16.64
CA GLY A 94 -9.45 7.53 -16.62
C GLY A 94 -10.45 6.85 -15.67
N PRO A 95 -10.29 5.54 -15.43
CA PRO A 95 -11.15 4.78 -14.53
C PRO A 95 -10.99 5.23 -13.08
N ARG A 96 -12.11 5.27 -12.35
CA ARG A 96 -12.19 5.77 -10.97
C ARG A 96 -11.23 5.02 -10.03
N LEU A 97 -10.55 5.73 -9.13
CA LEU A 97 -9.80 5.10 -8.04
C LEU A 97 -10.76 4.48 -7.02
N THR A 98 -10.73 3.16 -6.89
CA THR A 98 -11.64 2.40 -6.01
C THR A 98 -10.92 1.81 -4.80
N ALA A 99 -9.61 1.56 -4.89
CA ALA A 99 -8.85 1.02 -3.76
C ALA A 99 -7.43 1.57 -3.64
N VAL A 100 -6.99 1.69 -2.38
CA VAL A 100 -5.60 1.96 -2.01
C VAL A 100 -5.06 0.76 -1.22
N VAL A 101 -3.90 0.24 -1.63
CA VAL A 101 -3.13 -0.75 -0.87
C VAL A 101 -1.75 -0.19 -0.55
N HIS A 102 -1.54 0.12 0.72
CA HIS A 102 -0.28 0.63 1.22
C HIS A 102 0.67 -0.53 1.59
N ALA A 103 1.62 -0.83 0.70
CA ALA A 103 2.65 -1.85 0.91
C ALA A 103 4.07 -1.25 1.04
N ALA A 104 4.20 0.08 1.16
CA ALA A 104 5.49 0.72 1.35
C ALA A 104 6.00 0.48 2.77
N GLY A 105 7.32 0.34 2.90
CA GLY A 105 7.97 0.16 4.18
C GLY A 105 9.44 -0.17 4.01
N VAL A 106 10.21 0.17 5.04
CA VAL A 106 11.60 -0.25 5.17
C VAL A 106 11.77 -0.93 6.52
N PHE A 107 12.67 -1.89 6.57
CA PHE A 107 13.05 -2.56 7.80
C PHE A 107 14.44 -2.08 8.22
N ASP A 108 14.59 -1.73 9.49
CA ASP A 108 15.89 -1.40 10.09
C ASP A 108 15.99 -2.12 11.44
N ALA A 109 16.89 -3.11 11.52
CA ALA A 109 17.05 -3.93 12.72
C ALA A 109 17.83 -3.18 13.80
N GLY A 110 17.40 -3.30 15.04
CA GLY A 110 18.10 -2.70 16.17
C GLY A 110 17.47 -3.03 17.51
N VAL A 111 18.32 -3.22 18.52
CA VAL A 111 17.86 -3.23 19.91
C VAL A 111 17.48 -1.81 20.31
N VAL A 112 16.49 -1.66 21.21
CA VAL A 112 15.92 -0.36 21.56
C VAL A 112 16.97 0.65 22.04
N GLY A 113 18.02 0.17 22.73
CA GLY A 113 19.12 1.02 23.23
C GLY A 113 20.04 1.59 22.15
N GLU A 114 19.93 1.16 20.89
CA GLU A 114 20.76 1.58 19.75
C GLU A 114 19.93 2.28 18.66
N ILE A 115 18.66 2.57 18.93
CA ILE A 115 17.78 3.27 17.99
C ILE A 115 18.01 4.77 18.13
N GLU A 116 18.68 5.35 17.13
CA GLU A 116 18.81 6.79 16.97
C GLU A 116 17.54 7.40 16.32
N PRO A 117 17.20 8.66 16.63
CA PRO A 117 16.02 9.33 16.09
C PRO A 117 15.90 9.27 14.57
N GLU A 118 17.01 9.45 13.84
CA GLU A 118 17.01 9.45 12.37
C GLU A 118 16.74 8.04 11.82
N ARG A 119 17.15 6.99 12.53
CA ARG A 119 16.83 5.59 12.16
C ARG A 119 15.34 5.33 12.35
N LEU A 120 14.79 5.81 13.46
CA LEU A 120 13.37 5.69 13.75
C LEU A 120 12.53 6.41 12.69
N GLU A 121 12.89 7.65 12.37
CA GLU A 121 12.20 8.45 11.34
C GLU A 121 12.19 7.74 9.99
N ARG A 122 13.30 7.15 9.56
CA ARG A 122 13.37 6.39 8.30
C ARG A 122 12.42 5.20 8.24
N VAL A 123 12.17 4.54 9.38
CA VAL A 123 11.23 3.40 9.46
C VAL A 123 9.79 3.88 9.56
N PHE A 124 9.55 4.97 10.28
CA PHE A 124 8.22 5.55 10.49
C PHE A 124 7.69 6.21 9.22
N ALA A 125 8.50 7.03 8.54
CA ALA A 125 8.06 7.85 7.41
C ALA A 125 7.27 7.05 6.34
N PRO A 126 7.79 5.94 5.78
CA PRO A 126 7.08 5.23 4.72
C PRO A 126 5.85 4.45 5.20
N LYS A 127 5.56 4.39 6.51
CA LYS A 127 4.38 3.69 7.08
C LYS A 127 3.39 4.63 7.74
N VAL A 128 3.85 5.48 8.64
CA VAL A 128 3.02 6.36 9.45
C VAL A 128 2.73 7.64 8.68
N THR A 129 3.75 8.43 8.36
CA THR A 129 3.61 9.68 7.61
C THR A 129 2.90 9.46 6.27
N ALA A 130 3.31 8.42 5.53
CA ALA A 130 2.67 8.08 4.26
C ALA A 130 1.17 7.75 4.41
N VAL A 131 0.79 6.99 5.44
CA VAL A 131 -0.62 6.65 5.68
C VAL A 131 -1.42 7.84 6.18
N GLU A 132 -0.82 8.76 6.94
CA GLU A 132 -1.49 10.01 7.33
C GLU A 132 -1.83 10.86 6.11
N HIS A 133 -0.88 11.04 5.18
CA HIS A 133 -1.12 11.75 3.92
C HIS A 133 -2.18 11.06 3.06
N LEU A 134 -2.07 9.74 2.88
CA LEU A 134 -3.07 8.98 2.12
C LEU A 134 -4.45 9.02 2.80
N ASP A 135 -4.53 8.94 4.12
CA ASP A 135 -5.80 9.01 4.86
C ASP A 135 -6.48 10.36 4.63
N GLU A 136 -5.75 11.46 4.87
CA GLU A 136 -6.24 12.82 4.69
C GLU A 136 -6.69 13.07 3.24
N LEU A 137 -5.80 12.87 2.28
CA LEU A 137 -6.04 13.25 0.88
C LEU A 137 -7.07 12.35 0.19
N THR A 138 -7.15 11.06 0.54
CA THR A 138 -8.21 10.21 -0.04
C THR A 138 -9.60 10.58 0.47
N ARG A 139 -9.75 11.10 1.70
CA ARG A 139 -11.05 11.58 2.18
C ARG A 139 -11.50 12.84 1.45
N GLU A 140 -10.55 13.69 1.08
CA GLU A 140 -10.82 14.96 0.38
C GLU A 140 -11.07 14.73 -1.11
N LEU A 141 -10.17 14.01 -1.78
CA LEU A 141 -10.12 13.90 -3.24
C LEU A 141 -10.86 12.66 -3.78
N VAL A 142 -11.06 11.64 -2.95
CA VAL A 142 -11.61 10.34 -3.37
C VAL A 142 -12.65 9.83 -2.34
N PRO A 143 -13.71 10.61 -2.05
CA PRO A 143 -14.59 10.37 -0.91
C PRO A 143 -15.31 9.02 -0.92
N ASP A 144 -15.56 8.47 -2.11
CA ASP A 144 -16.30 7.22 -2.28
C ASP A 144 -15.41 5.97 -2.29
N LEU A 145 -14.11 6.07 -1.99
CA LEU A 145 -13.14 4.95 -2.04
C LEU A 145 -13.74 3.68 -1.42
N ASP A 146 -13.64 2.54 -2.09
CA ASP A 146 -14.26 1.28 -1.67
C ASP A 146 -13.38 0.51 -0.66
N ALA A 147 -12.05 0.60 -0.81
CA ALA A 147 -11.11 -0.08 0.06
C ALA A 147 -9.85 0.75 0.36
N PHE A 148 -9.41 0.71 1.62
CA PHE A 148 -8.11 1.19 2.06
C PHE A 148 -7.44 0.09 2.89
N LEU A 149 -6.34 -0.45 2.39
CA LEU A 149 -5.63 -1.58 2.97
C LEU A 149 -4.20 -1.17 3.28
N ALA A 150 -3.63 -1.62 4.40
CA ALA A 150 -2.19 -1.50 4.64
C ALA A 150 -1.55 -2.81 5.08
N TYR A 151 -0.34 -3.03 4.60
CA TYR A 151 0.51 -4.16 4.98
C TYR A 151 1.26 -3.80 6.26
N SER A 152 0.72 -4.26 7.37
CA SER A 152 1.37 -4.25 8.67
C SER A 152 2.17 -5.53 8.88
N SER A 153 2.65 -5.75 10.10
CA SER A 153 3.42 -6.93 10.48
C SER A 153 2.99 -7.43 11.84
N VAL A 154 3.04 -8.75 12.05
CA VAL A 154 2.93 -9.37 13.37
C VAL A 154 3.93 -8.79 14.39
N SER A 155 5.04 -8.19 13.93
CA SER A 155 6.00 -7.48 14.80
C SER A 155 5.38 -6.31 15.57
N GLY A 156 4.28 -5.74 15.09
CA GLY A 156 3.50 -4.71 15.81
C GLY A 156 2.55 -5.27 16.86
N VAL A 157 2.25 -6.58 16.81
CA VAL A 157 1.35 -7.28 17.73
C VAL A 157 2.13 -7.97 18.85
N PHE A 158 3.23 -8.62 18.50
CA PHE A 158 4.18 -9.17 19.46
C PHE A 158 5.61 -8.82 19.02
N LEU A 159 6.39 -8.27 19.96
CA LEU A 159 7.74 -7.78 19.69
C LEU A 159 8.70 -8.95 19.46
N GLY A 160 9.34 -8.96 18.29
CA GLY A 160 10.53 -9.76 18.03
C GLY A 160 11.76 -9.03 18.56
N ALA A 161 12.75 -9.78 19.08
CA ALA A 161 14.03 -9.19 19.44
C ALA A 161 14.63 -8.48 18.21
N GLY A 162 15.00 -7.21 18.35
CA GLY A 162 15.62 -6.42 17.27
C GLY A 162 14.65 -5.75 16.28
N THR A 163 13.33 -5.81 16.49
CA THR A 163 12.34 -5.18 15.59
C THR A 163 11.69 -3.92 16.16
N GLY A 164 12.26 -3.30 17.20
CA GLY A 164 11.60 -2.24 18.00
C GLY A 164 11.00 -1.09 17.17
N SER A 165 11.80 -0.45 16.32
CA SER A 165 11.37 0.65 15.43
C SER A 165 10.30 0.19 14.43
N TYR A 166 10.50 -0.98 13.81
CA TYR A 166 9.58 -1.54 12.82
C TYR A 166 8.25 -1.98 13.44
N GLY A 167 8.28 -2.64 14.59
CA GLY A 167 7.09 -3.02 15.36
C GLY A 167 6.30 -1.78 15.78
N ALA A 168 6.97 -0.76 16.28
CA ALA A 168 6.33 0.51 16.66
C ALA A 168 5.67 1.21 15.45
N ALA A 169 6.35 1.28 14.29
CA ALA A 169 5.78 1.88 13.08
C ALA A 169 4.53 1.14 12.59
N ASN A 170 4.57 -0.20 12.60
CA ASN A 170 3.41 -1.02 12.22
C ASN A 170 2.25 -0.87 13.21
N ALA A 171 2.51 -0.91 14.52
CA ALA A 171 1.48 -0.71 15.53
C ALA A 171 0.84 0.69 15.46
N CYS A 172 1.64 1.73 15.16
CA CYS A 172 1.13 3.08 14.94
C CYS A 172 0.19 3.13 13.71
N MET A 173 0.63 2.55 12.59
CA MET A 173 -0.18 2.45 11.38
C MET A 173 -1.49 1.65 11.59
N ASP A 174 -1.44 0.57 12.38
CA ASP A 174 -2.65 -0.19 12.78
C ASP A 174 -3.65 0.71 13.52
N GLY A 175 -3.16 1.56 14.42
CA GLY A 175 -3.96 2.57 15.12
C GLY A 175 -4.57 3.62 14.19
N LEU A 176 -3.80 4.12 13.22
CA LEU A 176 -4.29 5.06 12.20
C LEU A 176 -5.44 4.47 11.38
N LEU A 177 -5.31 3.21 10.95
CA LEU A 177 -6.35 2.51 10.20
C LEU A 177 -7.58 2.18 11.05
N ALA A 178 -7.39 1.88 12.33
CA ALA A 178 -8.50 1.75 13.28
C ALA A 178 -9.25 3.08 13.45
N ARG A 179 -8.53 4.20 13.55
CA ARG A 179 -9.11 5.56 13.61
C ARG A 179 -9.87 5.92 12.33
N ARG A 180 -9.31 5.61 11.15
CA ARG A 180 -9.99 5.80 9.85
C ARG A 180 -11.30 5.01 9.80
N ARG A 181 -11.28 3.74 10.21
CA ARG A 181 -12.49 2.90 10.28
C ARG A 181 -13.53 3.44 11.26
N ALA A 182 -13.11 3.90 12.43
CA ALA A 182 -14.01 4.48 13.44
C ALA A 182 -14.69 5.75 12.95
N ALA A 183 -14.06 6.47 12.02
CA ALA A 183 -14.63 7.64 11.35
C ALA A 183 -15.56 7.30 10.16
N GLY A 184 -15.86 6.01 9.93
CA GLY A 184 -16.80 5.56 8.89
C GLY A 184 -16.18 5.32 7.50
N PHE A 185 -14.86 5.51 7.34
CA PHE A 185 -14.16 5.26 6.07
C PHE A 185 -13.65 3.83 6.00
N PRO A 186 -13.53 3.23 4.80
CA PRO A 186 -12.95 1.89 4.68
C PRO A 186 -11.49 1.92 5.12
N ALA A 187 -11.12 0.93 5.92
CA ALA A 187 -9.76 0.71 6.39
C ALA A 187 -9.58 -0.72 6.93
N ARG A 188 -8.50 -1.38 6.52
CA ARG A 188 -8.06 -2.68 7.04
C ARG A 188 -6.53 -2.71 7.14
N SER A 189 -6.02 -3.10 8.29
CA SER A 189 -4.60 -3.37 8.48
C SER A 189 -4.37 -4.87 8.54
N LEU A 190 -3.38 -5.36 7.81
CA LEU A 190 -3.06 -6.77 7.70
C LEU A 190 -1.70 -7.02 8.37
N ALA A 191 -1.72 -7.55 9.60
CA ALA A 191 -0.51 -7.89 10.34
C ALA A 191 0.10 -9.19 9.81
N TRP A 192 0.89 -9.10 8.74
CA TRP A 192 1.46 -10.26 8.08
C TRP A 192 2.58 -10.91 8.90
N GLY A 193 2.64 -12.24 8.85
CA GLY A 193 3.80 -13.03 9.27
C GLY A 193 4.93 -12.98 8.24
N LEU A 194 5.93 -13.85 8.40
CA LEU A 194 6.99 -14.00 7.40
C LEU A 194 6.41 -14.54 6.08
N TRP A 195 6.87 -13.98 4.97
CA TRP A 195 6.60 -14.50 3.63
C TRP A 195 7.84 -15.22 3.12
N GLU A 196 7.64 -16.32 2.40
CA GLU A 196 8.72 -17.00 1.69
C GLU A 196 9.38 -16.01 0.71
N GLN A 197 10.69 -15.81 0.84
CA GLN A 197 11.43 -14.91 -0.04
C GLN A 197 11.76 -15.66 -1.35
N THR A 198 11.18 -15.22 -2.46
CA THR A 198 11.43 -15.82 -3.78
C THR A 198 12.68 -15.25 -4.47
N THR A 199 13.29 -14.22 -3.88
CA THR A 199 14.56 -13.63 -4.29
C THR A 199 15.59 -13.89 -3.21
N GLY A 200 16.73 -14.48 -3.60
CA GLY A 200 17.80 -14.82 -2.68
C GLY A 200 18.45 -13.60 -2.03
N MET A 201 18.16 -13.40 -0.76
CA MET A 201 19.12 -13.10 0.32
C MET A 201 18.56 -13.66 1.62
#